data_AF-A0AAD5A7W9-F1
#
_entry.id   AF-A0AAD5A7W9-F1
#
_cell.length_a   1.000
_cell.length_b   1.000
_cell.length_c   1.000
_cell.angle_alpha   90.00
_cell.angle_beta   90.00
_cell.angle_gamma   90.00
#
_symmetry.space_group_name_H-M   'P 1'
#
loop_
_entity.id
_entity.type
_entity.pdbx_description
1 polymer ?
#
loop_
_entity_poly.entity_id
_entity_poly.type
_entity_poly.pdbx_seq_one_letter_code
_entity_poly.pdbx_strand_id
1 'polypeptide(L)'
;MTPEGIIVEQKSVRVKKGVVTDIFKLGNPVRNGIWKITAHFKENSYKNFTADFEVKEYRLPSFDVSLITDKSFFYADDESFSVKIKA
;
A
#
# COMPACT_ATOMS: atom_id res chain seq x y z
N MET A 1 -9.54 -5.89 3.79
CA MET A 1 -10.25 -6.25 2.54
C MET A 1 -9.20 -6.73 1.55
N THR A 2 -9.43 -7.88 0.92
CA THR A 2 -8.55 -8.43 -0.12
C THR A 2 -8.66 -7.60 -1.41
N PRO A 3 -7.77 -7.81 -2.40
CA PRO A 3 -7.86 -7.13 -3.70
C PRO A 3 -9.20 -7.34 -4.42
N GLU A 4 -9.87 -8.46 -4.16
CA GLU A 4 -11.19 -8.81 -4.72
C GLU A 4 -12.36 -8.20 -3.95
N GLY A 5 -12.10 -7.41 -2.91
CA GLY A 5 -13.15 -6.78 -2.10
C GLY A 5 -13.66 -7.62 -0.93
N ILE A 6 -12.99 -8.73 -0.58
CA ILE A 6 -13.46 -9.65 0.47
C ILE A 6 -13.00 -9.17 1.85
N ILE A 7 -13.91 -9.10 2.82
CA ILE A 7 -13.59 -8.82 4.23
C ILE A 7 -13.16 -10.13 4.89
N VAL A 8 -11.89 -10.23 5.25
CA VAL A 8 -11.31 -11.43 5.90
C VAL A 8 -11.23 -11.32 7.42
N GLU A 9 -11.28 -10.11 7.97
CA GLU A 9 -11.31 -9.86 9.41
C GLU A 9 -12.09 -8.58 9.69
N GLN A 10 -12.93 -8.61 10.72
CA GLN A 10 -13.67 -7.46 11.23
C GLN A 10 -13.73 -7.51 12.75
N LYS A 11 -13.31 -6.43 13.40
CA LYS A 11 -13.25 -6.32 14.87
C LYS A 11 -13.87 -4.99 15.32
N SER A 12 -14.57 -5.01 16.44
CA SER A 12 -15.03 -3.81 17.15
C SER A 12 -14.22 -3.64 18.41
N VAL A 13 -13.55 -2.49 18.56
CA VAL A 13 -12.61 -2.24 19.66
C VAL A 13 -12.99 -0.98 20.44
N ARG A 14 -12.80 -1.00 21.76
CA ARG A 14 -12.91 0.19 22.61
C ARG A 14 -11.51 0.77 22.85
N VAL A 15 -11.30 2.00 22.39
CA VAL A 15 -10.00 2.68 22.46
C VAL A 15 -9.85 3.37 23.83
N LYS A 16 -8.94 2.88 24.68
CA LYS A 16 -8.72 3.47 26.03
C LYS A 16 -7.64 4.56 26.08
N LYS A 17 -6.62 4.47 25.23
CA LYS A 17 -5.45 5.39 25.21
C LYS A 17 -5.27 6.10 23.86
N GLY A 18 -6.35 6.29 23.11
CA GLY A 18 -6.32 6.89 21.77
C GLY A 18 -5.77 5.99 20.63
N VAL A 19 -5.06 4.89 20.95
CA VAL A 19 -4.46 3.98 19.96
C VAL A 19 -4.88 2.53 20.23
N VAL A 20 -5.06 1.75 19.15
CA VAL A 20 -5.24 0.29 19.17
C VAL A 20 -4.14 -0.32 18.31
N THR A 21 -3.46 -1.32 18.86
CA THR A 21 -2.44 -2.11 18.17
C THR A 21 -2.96 -3.53 18.02
N ASP A 22 -2.83 -4.10 16.84
CA ASP A 22 -3.25 -5.47 16.54
C ASP A 22 -2.29 -6.11 15.53
N ILE A 23 -2.30 -7.44 15.46
CA ILE A 23 -1.49 -8.23 14.53
C ILE A 23 -2.43 -9.05 13.66
N PHE A 24 -2.34 -8.83 12.35
CA PHE A 24 -3.03 -9.64 11.36
C PHE A 24 -2.03 -10.54 10.63
N LYS A 25 -2.26 -11.86 10.66
CA LYS A 25 -1.45 -12.83 9.91
C LYS A 25 -2.11 -13.09 8.57
N LEU A 26 -1.35 -12.95 7.48
CA LEU A 26 -1.81 -13.33 6.15
C LEU A 26 -2.08 -14.84 6.10
N GLY A 27 -3.18 -15.22 5.44
CA GLY A 27 -3.55 -16.63 5.26
C GLY A 27 -2.63 -17.37 4.29
N ASN A 28 -2.76 -18.70 4.22
CA ASN A 28 -2.09 -19.54 3.23
C ASN A 28 -3.12 -20.47 2.56
N PRO A 29 -3.38 -20.34 1.24
CA PRO A 29 -2.71 -19.44 0.28
C PRO A 29 -3.07 -17.96 0.47
N VAL A 30 -2.13 -17.07 0.16
CA VAL A 30 -2.34 -15.62 0.20
C VAL A 30 -2.69 -15.08 -1.20
N ARG A 31 -3.54 -14.05 -1.25
CA ARG A 31 -3.84 -13.31 -2.48
C ARG A 31 -2.89 -12.14 -2.63
N ASN A 32 -2.16 -12.11 -3.75
CA ASN A 32 -1.29 -10.98 -4.09
C ASN A 32 -2.12 -9.80 -4.59
N GLY A 33 -1.66 -8.59 -4.31
CA GLY A 33 -2.27 -7.33 -4.75
C GLY A 33 -2.35 -6.30 -3.62
N ILE A 34 -3.13 -5.24 -3.86
CA ILE A 34 -3.35 -4.18 -2.88
C ILE A 34 -4.48 -4.58 -1.94
N TRP A 35 -4.17 -4.65 -0.66
CA TRP A 35 -5.10 -4.89 0.43
C TRP A 35 -5.45 -3.58 1.11
N LYS A 36 -6.66 -3.51 1.66
CA LYS A 36 -7.20 -2.31 2.28
C LYS A 36 -7.64 -2.55 3.71
N ILE A 37 -7.15 -1.73 4.64
CA ILE A 37 -7.67 -1.64 6.00
C ILE A 37 -8.72 -0.55 6.03
N THR A 38 -9.84 -0.78 6.72
CA THR A 38 -10.91 0.21 6.88
C THR A 38 -11.32 0.29 8.34
N ALA A 39 -11.37 1.51 8.87
CA ALA A 39 -11.84 1.81 10.22
C ALA A 39 -12.92 2.89 10.15
N HIS A 40 -13.91 2.78 11.02
CA HIS A 40 -14.97 3.79 11.20
C HIS A 40 -15.40 3.81 12.66
N PHE A 41 -15.98 4.93 13.11
CA PHE A 41 -16.58 5.01 14.44
C PHE A 41 -17.96 4.35 14.41
N LYS A 42 -18.29 3.58 15.45
CA LYS A 42 -19.59 2.90 15.55
C LYS A 42 -20.78 3.88 15.49
N GLU A 43 -20.61 5.06 16.09
CA GLU A 43 -21.63 6.13 16.11
C GLU A 43 -21.68 6.93 14.79
N ASN A 44 -20.66 6.80 13.95
CA ASN A 44 -20.59 7.48 12.65
C ASN A 44 -20.00 6.55 11.58
N SER A 45 -20.80 5.54 11.20
CA SER A 45 -20.40 4.53 10.21
C SER A 45 -20.33 5.06 8.77
N TYR A 46 -20.82 6.28 8.52
CA TYR A 46 -20.75 6.91 7.20
C TYR A 46 -19.34 7.40 6.85
N LYS A 47 -18.48 7.61 7.86
CA LYS A 47 -17.12 8.09 7.67
C LYS A 47 -16.12 6.95 7.79
N ASN A 48 -15.57 6.54 6.65
CA ASN A 48 -14.50 5.55 6.57
C ASN A 48 -13.12 6.20 6.52
N PHE A 49 -12.20 5.62 7.27
CA PHE A 49 -10.77 5.88 7.18
C PHE A 49 -10.08 4.63 6.64
N THR A 50 -9.24 4.79 5.62
CA THR A 50 -8.65 3.66 4.92
C THR A 50 -7.15 3.82 4.76
N ALA A 51 -6.44 2.70 4.76
CA ALA A 51 -5.03 2.63 4.41
C ALA A 51 -4.80 1.36 3.58
N ASP A 52 -3.95 1.47 2.56
CA ASP A 52 -3.67 0.40 1.63
C ASP A 52 -2.25 -0.14 1.85
N PHE A 53 -2.06 -1.45 1.65
CA PHE A 53 -0.75 -2.12 1.69
C PHE A 53 -0.66 -3.18 0.60
N GLU A 54 0.55 -3.38 0.06
CA GLU A 54 0.78 -4.37 -0.99
C GLU A 54 1.18 -5.72 -0.38
N VAL A 55 0.51 -6.79 -0.81
CA VAL A 55 0.91 -8.16 -0.56
C VAL A 55 1.44 -8.75 -1.86
N LYS A 56 2.70 -9.13 -1.86
CA LYS A 56 3.33 -9.83 -2.97
C LYS A 56 4.44 -10.73 -2.47
N GLU A 57 4.85 -11.67 -3.30
CA GLU A 57 6.12 -12.37 -3.06
C GLU A 57 7.25 -11.34 -3.12
N TYR A 58 8.01 -11.25 -2.02
CA TYR A 58 9.14 -10.35 -1.91
C TYR A 58 10.37 -11.15 -1.52
N ARG A 59 11.45 -10.92 -2.28
CA ARG A 59 12.80 -11.32 -1.90
C ARG A 59 13.57 -10.05 -1.64
N LEU A 60 14.24 -9.99 -0.50
CA LEU A 60 15.03 -8.83 -0.10
C LEU A 60 16.15 -8.59 -1.12
N PRO A 61 16.14 -7.46 -1.85
CA PRO A 61 17.23 -7.12 -2.74
C PRO A 61 18.45 -6.68 -1.92
N SER A 62 19.64 -6.84 -2.50
CA SER A 62 20.91 -6.42 -1.88
C SER A 62 21.33 -5.00 -2.26
N PHE A 63 20.66 -4.37 -3.22
CA PHE A 63 20.90 -3.00 -3.68
C PHE A 63 19.60 -2.42 -4.25
N ASP A 64 19.51 -1.09 -4.28
CA ASP A 64 18.37 -0.35 -4.84
C ASP A 64 18.79 0.37 -6.11
N VAL A 65 18.05 0.18 -7.20
CA VAL A 65 18.27 0.88 -8.46
C VAL A 65 17.23 1.98 -8.64
N SER A 66 17.68 3.18 -8.95
CA SER A 66 16.84 4.35 -9.23
C SER A 66 17.19 4.96 -10.59
N LEU A 67 16.15 5.31 -11.35
CA LEU A 67 16.29 6.08 -12.58
C LEU A 67 16.10 7.56 -12.27
N ILE A 68 17.09 8.37 -12.64
CA ILE A 68 17.11 9.82 -12.39
C ILE A 68 17.07 10.54 -13.72
N THR A 69 16.04 11.36 -13.92
CA THR A 69 15.90 12.23 -15.09
C THR A 69 16.13 13.68 -14.69
N ASP A 70 16.67 14.48 -15.60
CA ASP A 70 16.88 15.92 -15.32
C ASP A 70 15.55 16.70 -15.37
N LYS A 71 14.56 16.20 -16.12
CA LYS A 71 13.17 16.71 -16.19
C LYS A 71 12.18 15.57 -15.95
N SER A 72 11.03 15.87 -15.36
CA SER A 72 9.92 14.91 -15.17
C SER A 72 9.04 14.74 -16.41
N PHE A 73 9.37 15.42 -17.51
CA PHE A 73 8.66 15.42 -18.78
C PHE A 73 9.66 15.61 -19.94
N PHE A 74 9.21 15.36 -21.15
CA PHE A 74 9.98 15.51 -22.39
C PHE A 74 9.03 16.00 -23.50
N TYR A 75 9.51 16.85 -24.41
CA TYR A 75 8.71 17.33 -25.53
C TYR A 75 8.80 16.38 -26.72
N ALA A 76 7.76 16.33 -27.55
CA ALA A 76 7.73 15.44 -28.72
C ALA A 76 8.77 15.84 -29.80
N ASP A 77 9.18 17.10 -29.81
CA ASP A 77 10.17 17.70 -30.70
C ASP A 77 11.58 17.80 -30.08
N ASP A 78 11.78 17.34 -28.85
CA ASP A 78 13.11 17.30 -28.25
C ASP A 78 13.98 16.23 -28.97
N GLU A 79 15.23 16.57 -29.28
CA GLU A 79 16.13 15.69 -30.05
C GLU A 79 16.60 14.45 -29.27
N SER A 80 16.73 14.54 -27.95
CA SER A 80 17.24 13.42 -27.13
C SER A 80 16.77 13.44 -25.68
N PHE A 81 16.41 12.27 -25.17
CA PHE A 81 16.03 12.05 -23.77
C PHE A 81 17.11 11.23 -23.06
N SER A 82 17.63 11.74 -21.94
CA SER A 82 18.68 11.09 -21.16
C SER A 82 18.20 10.71 -19.76
N VAL A 83 18.56 9.51 -19.32
CA VAL A 83 18.26 8.98 -17.98
C VAL A 83 19.55 8.51 -17.33
N LYS A 84 19.81 8.94 -16.11
CA LYS A 84 20.93 8.47 -15.28
C LYS A 84 20.46 7.29 -14.44
N ILE A 85 21.22 6.20 -14.45
CA ILE A 85 20.97 5.04 -13.60
C ILE A 85 21.85 5.17 -12.36
N LYS A 86 21.24 5.12 -11.18
CA LYS A 86 21.93 5.00 -9.89
C LYS A 86 21.61 3.63 -9.31
N ALA A 87 22.63 2.85 -8.96
CA ALA A 87 22.53 1.52 -8.37
C ALA A 87 23.47 1.42 -7.16
#